data_AF-A0A2V6WFR8-F1
#
_entry.id   AF-A0A2V6WFR8-F1
#
_cell.length_a   1.000
_cell.length_b   1.000
_cell.length_c   1.000
_cell.angle_alpha   90.00
_cell.angle_beta   90.00
_cell.angle_gamma   90.00
#
_symmetry.space_group_name_H-M   'P 1'
#
loop_
_entity.id
_entity.type
_entity.pdbx_description
1 polymer ?
#
loop_
_entity_poly.entity_id
_entity_poly.type
_entity_poly.pdbx_seq_one_letter_code
_entity_poly.pdbx_strand_id
1 'polypeptide(L)' 'MRTPVVLITGALTGIGRATALAFARDGARVVVSGRREVEGKALEAELRGLGAEAEFIKADVRHD' A
#
# COMPACT_ATOMS: atom_id res chain seq x y z
N MET A 1 -14.27 16.19 -7.71
CA MET A 1 -13.30 15.31 -8.39
C MET A 1 -13.22 14.01 -7.60
N ARG A 2 -13.06 12.85 -8.25
CA ARG A 2 -12.98 11.55 -7.54
C ARG A 2 -11.56 11.33 -7.01
N THR A 3 -11.42 10.94 -5.74
CA THR A 3 -10.12 10.56 -5.18
C THR A 3 -9.61 9.30 -5.90
N PRO A 4 -8.38 9.31 -6.45
CA PRO A 4 -7.83 8.16 -7.15
C PRO A 4 -7.52 7.02 -6.17
N VAL A 5 -7.64 5.79 -6.66
CA VAL A 5 -7.23 4.57 -5.96
C VAL A 5 -5.96 4.05 -6.62
N VAL A 6 -4.92 3.79 -5.83
CA VAL A 6 -3.61 3.34 -6.31
C VAL A 6 -3.30 1.97 -5.74
N LEU A 7 -3.16 0.97 -6.61
CA LEU A 7 -2.70 -0.38 -6.25
C LEU A 7 -1.19 -0.49 -6.48
N ILE A 8 -0.46 -0.94 -5.46
CA ILE A 8 0.99 -1.12 -5.50
C ILE A 8 1.32 -2.57 -5.17
N THR A 9 1.74 -3.34 -6.17
CA THR A 9 2.29 -4.68 -5.98
C THR A 9 3.78 -4.60 -5.61
N GLY A 10 4.26 -5.49 -4.74
CA GLY A 10 5.64 -5.40 -4.25
C GLY A 10 5.85 -4.21 -3.31
N ALA A 11 4.80 -3.73 -2.65
CA ALA A 11 4.80 -2.52 -1.85
C ALA A 11 5.59 -2.60 -0.54
N LEU A 12 5.99 -3.79 -0.10
CA LEU A 12 6.44 -4.00 1.28
C LEU A 12 7.85 -3.46 1.57
N THR A 13 8.66 -3.19 0.54
CA THR A 13 10.06 -2.77 0.67
C THR A 13 10.50 -1.85 -0.46
N GLY A 14 11.63 -1.16 -0.26
CA GLY A 14 12.32 -0.41 -1.32
C GLY A 14 11.41 0.61 -2.00
N ILE A 15 11.48 0.64 -3.34
CA ILE A 15 10.73 1.60 -4.17
C ILE A 15 9.22 1.46 -3.94
N GLY A 16 8.67 0.25 -3.93
CA GLY A 16 7.23 0.04 -3.72
C GLY A 16 6.73 0.65 -2.40
N ARG A 17 7.53 0.53 -1.33
CA ARG A 17 7.20 1.16 -0.04
C ARG A 17 7.28 2.67 -0.10
N ALA A 18 8.32 3.22 -0.72
CA ALA A 18 8.46 4.66 -0.90
C ALA A 18 7.30 5.24 -1.72
N THR A 19 6.87 4.53 -2.78
CA THR A 19 5.72 4.90 -3.61
C THR A 19 4.42 4.89 -2.81
N ALA A 20 4.19 3.88 -1.97
CA ALA A 20 3.00 3.83 -1.10
C ALA A 20 2.93 5.03 -0.16
N LEU A 21 4.05 5.37 0.47
CA LEU A 21 4.14 6.53 1.37
C LEU A 21 3.95 7.86 0.62
N ALA A 22 4.47 7.99 -0.61
CA ALA A 22 4.29 9.19 -1.42
C ALA A 22 2.80 9.39 -1.78
N PHE A 23 2.15 8.36 -2.33
CA PHE A 23 0.73 8.46 -2.68
C PHE A 23 -0.19 8.68 -1.47
N ALA A 24 0.14 8.09 -0.31
CA ALA A 24 -0.60 8.34 0.92
C ALA A 24 -0.51 9.82 1.34
N ARG A 25 0.67 10.45 1.24
CA ARG A 25 0.86 11.87 1.54
C ARG A 25 0.16 12.80 0.54
N ASP A 26 0.02 12.35 -0.71
CA ASP A 26 -0.69 13.08 -1.75
C ASP A 26 -2.23 12.93 -1.65
N GLY A 27 -2.74 12.22 -0.65
CA GLY A 27 -4.16 12.07 -0.38
C GLY A 27 -4.87 11.02 -1.26
N ALA A 28 -4.13 10.13 -1.91
CA ALA A 28 -4.70 9.00 -2.63
C ALA A 28 -5.19 7.91 -1.66
N ARG A 29 -6.13 7.09 -2.13
CA ARG A 29 -6.51 5.83 -1.47
C ARG A 29 -5.53 4.75 -1.94
N VAL A 30 -4.88 4.05 -1.02
CA VAL A 30 -3.73 3.18 -1.35
C VAL A 30 -4.03 1.73 -1.00
N VAL A 31 -3.93 0.83 -1.99
CA VAL A 31 -3.91 -0.61 -1.75
C VAL A 31 -2.48 -1.09 -1.92
N VAL A 32 -1.94 -1.71 -0.87
CA VAL A 32 -0.59 -2.30 -0.88
C VAL A 32 -0.68 -3.81 -0.95
N SER A 33 0.15 -4.43 -1.77
CA SER A 33 0.17 -5.88 -1.93
C SER A 33 1.57 -6.48 -1.90
N GLY A 34 1.67 -7.68 -1.31
CA GLY A 34 2.87 -8.48 -1.26
C GLY A 34 2.66 -9.78 -0.47
N ARG A 35 3.71 -10.60 -0.44
CA ARG A 35 3.64 -11.98 0.11
C ARG A 35 3.73 -12.05 1.64
N ARG A 36 4.29 -11.01 2.28
CA ARG A 36 4.66 -11.05 3.70
C ARG A 36 3.65 -10.27 4.50
N GLU A 37 2.90 -10.98 5.33
CA GLU A 37 1.71 -10.46 6.00
C GLU A 37 2.03 -9.48 7.12
N VAL A 38 3.07 -9.77 7.91
CA VAL A 38 3.49 -8.92 9.02
C VAL A 38 3.94 -7.55 8.51
N GLU A 39 4.80 -7.52 7.50
CA GLU A 39 5.27 -6.28 6.87
C GLU A 39 4.13 -5.54 6.13
N GLY A 40 3.20 -6.29 5.54
CA GLY A 40 1.99 -5.74 4.93
C GLY A 40 1.09 -5.02 5.93
N LYS A 41 0.79 -5.66 7.06
CA LYS A 41 -0.01 -5.06 8.14
C LYS A 41 0.70 -3.88 8.81
N ALA A 42 2.02 -3.95 8.97
CA ALA A 42 2.80 -2.83 9.47
C ALA A 42 2.73 -1.62 8.53
N LEU A 43 2.88 -1.83 7.22
CA LEU A 43 2.77 -0.77 6.22
C LEU A 43 1.34 -0.21 6.14
N GLU A 44 0.31 -1.05 6.18
CA GLU A 44 -1.09 -0.61 6.23
C GLU A 44 -1.34 0.33 7.42
N ALA A 45 -0.87 -0.05 8.61
CA ALA A 45 -1.00 0.77 9.82
C ALA A 45 -0.24 2.10 9.69
N GLU A 46 0.97 2.09 9.13
CA GLU A 46 1.76 3.29 8.88
C GLU A 46 1.05 4.25 7.90
N LEU A 47 0.54 3.74 6.78
CA LEU A 47 -0.19 4.55 5.79
C LEU A 47 -1.46 5.16 6.38
N ARG A 48 -2.20 4.40 7.19
CA ARG A 48 -3.36 4.92 7.94
C ARG A 48 -2.94 5.97 8.97
N GLY A 49 -1.78 5.81 9.61
CA GLY A 49 -1.20 6.81 10.50
C GLY A 49 -0.85 8.14 9.80
N LEU A 50 -0.65 8.12 8.48
CA LEU A 50 -0.49 9.33 7.65
C LEU A 50 -1.83 9.97 7.25
N GLY A 51 -2.96 9.40 7.69
CA GLY A 51 -4.31 9.87 7.33
C GLY A 51 -4.85 9.35 6.01
N ALA A 52 -4.12 8.43 5.34
CA ALA A 52 -4.59 7.83 4.08
C ALA A 52 -5.57 6.68 4.35
N GLU A 53 -6.58 6.55 3.47
CA GLU A 53 -7.34 5.30 3.36
C GLU A 53 -6.43 4.24 2.74
N ALA A 54 -5.99 3.26 3.54
CA ALA A 54 -5.10 2.20 3.08
C ALA A 54 -5.59 0.79 3.44
N GLU A 55 -5.30 -0.17 2.57
CA GLU A 55 -5.61 -1.58 2.75
C GLU A 55 -4.44 -2.46 2.29
N PHE A 56 -4.12 -3.50 3.07
CA PHE A 56 -3.14 -4.51 2.65
C PHE A 56 -3.83 -5.79 2.16
N ILE A 57 -3.43 -6.22 0.95
CA ILE A 57 -3.84 -7.49 0.36
C ILE A 57 -2.63 -8.41 0.22
N LYS A 58 -2.64 -9.51 0.97
CA LYS A 58 -1.65 -10.58 0.82
C LYS A 58 -1.86 -11.27 -0.52
N ALA A 59 -0.88 -11.15 -1.40
CA ALA A 59 -0.92 -11.81 -2.71
C ALA A 59 0.49 -12.18 -3.17
N ASP A 60 0.54 -13.22 -4.00
CA ASP A 60 1.70 -13.56 -4.82
C ASP A 60 1.29 -13.41 -6.28
N VAL A 61 1.77 -12.35 -6.93
CA VAL A 61 1.39 -11.97 -8.31
C VAL A 61 1.73 -13.01 -9.39
N ARG A 62 2.36 -14.12 -9.01
CA ARG A 62 2.63 -15.27 -9.89
C ARG A 62 1.44 -16.23 -10.00
N HIS A 63 0.39 -16.05 -9.21
CA HIS A 63 -0.77 -16.93 -9.16
C HIS A 63 -2.07 -16.11 -9.22
N ASP A 64 -3.11 -16.71 -9.80
CA ASP A 64 -4.47 -16.16 -9.90
C ASP A 64 -5.21 -16.18 -8.55
#